data_AF-A0A8C0XP91-F1
#
_entry.id   AF-A0A8C0XP91-F1
#
_cell.length_a   1.000
_cell.length_b   1.000
_cell.length_c   1.000
_cell.angle_alpha   90.00
_cell.angle_beta   90.00
_cell.angle_gamma   90.00
#
_symmetry.space_group_name_H-M   'P 1'
#
loop_
_entity.id
_entity.type
_entity.pdbx_description
1 polymer ?
#
loop_
_entity_poly.entity_id
_entity_poly.type
_entity_poly.pdbx_seq_one_letter_code
_entity_poly.pdbx_strand_id
1 'polypeptide(L)'
;MLRIHLGPRKKRPRQTSALVASTPHDIRFQGLVLFILEKKMGTTRRAFLTELARKKGFRVENDDSVTHIVAENNSGSDVLEWLQLQNIKASSQLELLDVSWLIECMRAGNPVQMTGKHQLVEIIEDGESSDVNAVLNDERYKSFKLFTSVFGVGLKTSERWFRMGFRTLNKIRSDKSLKFTRMQKAGFLYYEDLVSCVTRAEAEAVSMLVKEAVWAFLPNALVTITGGFRR
;
A
#
# COMPACT_ATOMS: atom_id res chain seq x y z
N MET A 1 -12.18 11.84 64.00
CA MET A 1 -11.14 12.20 63.02
C MET A 1 -11.73 12.14 61.61
N LEU A 2 -11.82 13.28 60.91
CA LEU A 2 -12.28 13.35 59.52
C LEU A 2 -11.23 12.75 58.57
N ARG A 3 -11.66 11.92 57.61
CA ARG A 3 -10.93 11.64 56.37
C ARG A 3 -11.89 11.69 55.18
N ILE A 4 -11.81 12.79 54.42
CA ILE A 4 -12.54 13.03 53.18
C ILE A 4 -11.72 12.39 52.05
N HIS A 5 -12.30 11.43 51.31
CA HIS A 5 -11.72 10.88 50.08
C HIS A 5 -12.35 11.56 48.86
N LEU A 6 -11.49 12.19 48.06
CA LEU A 6 -11.82 12.93 46.84
C LEU A 6 -12.17 11.96 45.70
N GLY A 7 -13.42 12.02 45.22
CA GLY A 7 -13.86 11.35 44.00
C GLY A 7 -13.45 12.11 42.72
N PRO A 8 -13.45 11.47 41.54
CA PRO A 8 -12.92 12.05 40.31
C PRO A 8 -13.78 13.21 39.78
N ARG A 9 -13.08 14.29 39.43
CA ARG A 9 -13.60 15.59 39.00
C ARG A 9 -14.19 15.52 37.58
N LYS A 10 -15.51 15.71 37.44
CA LYS A 10 -16.18 15.95 36.13
C LYS A 10 -15.60 17.21 35.47
N LYS A 11 -15.06 17.09 34.25
CA LYS A 11 -14.62 18.23 33.43
C LYS A 11 -15.80 18.80 32.64
N ARG A 12 -16.07 20.09 32.81
CA ARG A 12 -16.98 20.91 31.99
C ARG A 12 -16.38 21.15 30.59
N PRO A 13 -17.22 21.38 29.57
CA PRO A 13 -16.78 21.53 28.19
C PRO A 13 -16.16 22.91 27.96
N ARG A 14 -15.19 22.99 27.05
CA ARG A 14 -14.59 24.26 26.59
C ARG A 14 -14.71 24.32 25.06
N GLN A 15 -15.71 25.06 24.57
CA GLN A 15 -15.65 25.68 23.25
C GLN A 15 -14.81 26.95 23.38
N THR A 16 -13.73 27.10 22.61
CA THR A 16 -13.52 28.24 21.70
C THR A 16 -12.23 28.02 20.91
N SER A 17 -12.35 28.20 19.59
CA SER A 17 -11.33 28.61 18.62
C SER A 17 -9.89 28.79 19.11
N ALA A 18 -8.99 28.02 18.51
CA ALA A 18 -7.62 28.45 18.28
C ALA A 18 -7.21 27.99 16.87
N LEU A 19 -7.29 28.93 15.93
CA LEU A 19 -6.54 28.88 14.69
C LEU A 19 -5.06 28.78 15.08
N VAL A 20 -4.46 27.61 14.89
CA VAL A 20 -3.03 27.44 15.08
C VAL A 20 -2.36 28.13 13.88
N ALA A 21 -1.91 29.36 14.09
CA ALA A 21 -1.07 30.06 13.14
C ALA A 21 0.23 29.27 12.98
N SER A 22 0.43 28.66 11.81
CA SER A 22 1.70 28.05 11.44
C SER A 22 2.76 29.14 11.31
N THR A 23 3.94 28.90 11.88
CA THR A 23 5.15 29.73 11.66
C THR A 23 5.32 30.05 10.17
N PRO A 24 5.67 31.28 9.77
CA PRO A 24 5.93 31.60 8.37
C PRO A 24 7.13 30.78 7.92
N HIS A 25 6.88 29.74 7.13
CA HIS A 25 7.95 29.05 6.42
C HIS A 25 8.27 29.90 5.19
N ASP A 26 9.55 30.17 4.95
CA ASP A 26 9.97 30.87 3.73
C ASP A 26 9.58 30.03 2.51
N ILE A 27 8.57 30.50 1.79
CA ILE A 27 8.10 29.87 0.55
C ILE A 27 9.14 30.18 -0.52
N ARG A 28 9.90 29.15 -0.91
CA ARG A 28 10.98 29.25 -1.90
C ARG A 28 10.50 28.99 -3.32
N PHE A 29 9.43 28.20 -3.48
CA PHE A 29 8.95 27.73 -4.78
C PHE A 29 7.56 28.30 -5.09
N GLN A 30 7.50 29.59 -5.45
CA GLN A 30 6.23 30.32 -5.62
C GLN A 30 5.35 29.81 -6.77
N GLY A 31 5.94 29.17 -7.79
CA GLY A 31 5.21 28.57 -8.91
C GLY A 31 4.64 27.17 -8.63
N LEU A 32 4.84 26.62 -7.42
CA LEU A 32 4.41 25.28 -7.04
C LEU A 32 3.56 25.32 -5.77
N VAL A 33 2.27 25.15 -5.95
CA VAL A 33 1.28 25.05 -4.85
C VAL A 33 0.79 23.61 -4.78
N LEU A 34 1.20 22.90 -3.74
CA LEU A 34 0.90 21.49 -3.54
C LEU A 34 -0.39 21.31 -2.74
N PHE A 35 -1.18 20.30 -3.11
CA PHE A 35 -2.16 19.66 -2.27
C PHE A 35 -1.76 18.21 -2.05
N ILE A 36 -1.76 17.74 -0.80
CA ILE A 36 -1.43 16.34 -0.49
C ILE A 36 -2.73 15.62 -0.14
N LEU A 37 -3.12 14.65 -0.96
CA LEU A 37 -4.36 13.91 -0.81
C LEU A 37 -4.25 12.87 0.30
N GLU A 38 -5.23 12.85 1.21
CA GLU A 38 -5.26 11.90 2.34
C GLU A 38 -5.80 10.51 1.97
N LYS A 39 -6.59 10.42 0.89
CA LYS A 39 -7.25 9.17 0.44
C LYS A 39 -6.19 8.05 0.40
N LYS A 40 -6.41 6.96 1.13
CA LYS A 40 -5.49 5.79 1.28
C LYS A 40 -4.12 6.04 1.96
N MET A 41 -3.74 7.29 2.25
CA MET A 41 -2.49 7.66 2.94
C MET A 41 -2.64 7.72 4.47
N GLY A 42 -3.75 8.28 4.96
CA GLY A 42 -4.04 8.49 6.39
C GLY A 42 -3.50 9.82 6.96
N THR A 43 -4.18 10.34 7.98
CA THR A 43 -3.98 11.67 8.59
C THR A 43 -2.55 11.94 9.06
N THR A 44 -1.95 10.99 9.80
CA THR A 44 -0.60 11.15 10.37
C THR A 44 0.45 11.29 9.28
N ARG A 45 0.38 10.47 8.23
CA ARG A 45 1.33 10.50 7.12
C ARG A 45 1.18 11.77 6.29
N ARG A 46 -0.06 12.21 6.04
CA ARG A 46 -0.35 13.49 5.39
C ARG A 46 0.28 14.65 6.15
N ALA A 47 0.01 14.75 7.46
CA ALA A 47 0.53 15.83 8.29
C ALA A 47 2.06 15.90 8.28
N PHE A 48 2.73 14.74 8.39
CA PHE A 48 4.18 14.65 8.28
C PHE A 48 4.71 15.15 6.93
N LEU A 49 4.12 14.72 5.81
CA LEU A 49 4.54 15.16 4.48
C LEU A 49 4.29 16.66 4.26
N THR A 50 3.17 17.19 4.76
CA THR A 50 2.85 18.62 4.72
C THR A 50 3.90 19.44 5.47
N GLU A 51 4.24 19.05 6.70
CA GLU A 51 5.25 19.74 7.51
C GLU A 51 6.63 19.67 6.85
N LEU A 52 7.01 18.49 6.36
CA LEU A 52 8.27 18.28 5.66
C LEU A 52 8.38 19.15 4.41
N ALA A 53 7.32 19.21 3.60
CA ALA A 53 7.27 20.02 2.39
C ALA A 53 7.40 21.51 2.71
N ARG A 54 6.66 22.01 3.71
CA ARG A 54 6.76 23.41 4.17
C ARG A 54 8.14 23.74 4.71
N LYS A 55 8.73 22.87 5.52
CA LYS A 55 10.11 23.00 6.01
C LYS A 55 11.14 23.06 4.86
N LYS A 56 10.85 22.41 3.74
CA LYS A 56 11.66 22.45 2.52
C LYS A 56 11.28 23.60 1.58
N GLY A 57 10.40 24.51 1.99
CA GLY A 57 10.05 25.73 1.25
C GLY A 57 9.01 25.53 0.15
N PHE A 58 8.31 24.39 0.12
CA PHE A 58 7.14 24.19 -0.73
C PHE A 58 5.92 24.85 -0.11
N ARG A 59 5.08 25.44 -0.96
CA ARG A 59 3.76 25.92 -0.55
C ARG A 59 2.78 24.74 -0.58
N VAL A 60 2.06 24.52 0.52
CA VAL A 60 1.05 23.46 0.64
C VAL A 60 -0.26 24.08 1.12
N GLU A 61 -1.29 24.05 0.27
CA GLU A 61 -2.59 24.68 0.46
C GLU A 61 -3.73 23.72 0.12
N ASN A 62 -4.95 24.07 0.52
CA ASN A 62 -6.18 23.32 0.22
C ASN A 62 -7.24 24.20 -0.48
N ASP A 63 -6.81 25.26 -1.16
CA ASP A 63 -7.68 26.22 -1.85
C ASP A 63 -7.53 26.12 -3.38
N ASP A 64 -8.21 27.00 -4.10
CA ASP A 64 -8.20 27.02 -5.58
C ASP A 64 -6.84 27.46 -6.18
N SER A 65 -5.84 27.81 -5.36
CA SER A 65 -4.49 28.14 -5.84
C SER A 65 -3.61 26.91 -6.09
N VAL A 66 -4.12 25.70 -5.81
CA VAL A 66 -3.41 24.43 -6.01
C VAL A 66 -3.08 24.20 -7.49
N THR A 67 -1.83 23.83 -7.73
CA THR A 67 -1.29 23.53 -9.08
C THR A 67 -0.91 22.05 -9.21
N HIS A 68 -0.59 21.38 -8.10
CA HIS A 68 -0.17 19.98 -8.10
C HIS A 68 -0.88 19.22 -6.98
N ILE A 69 -1.48 18.08 -7.31
CA ILE A 69 -2.04 17.15 -6.33
C ILE A 69 -1.10 15.97 -6.22
N VAL A 70 -0.58 15.75 -5.01
CA VAL A 70 0.23 14.59 -4.67
C VAL A 70 -0.63 13.57 -3.94
N ALA A 71 -0.69 12.35 -4.47
CA ALA A 71 -1.42 11.26 -3.86
C ALA A 71 -0.54 10.03 -3.66
N GLU A 72 -0.86 9.20 -2.67
CA GLU A 72 -0.17 7.94 -2.42
C GLU A 72 -1.15 6.78 -2.59
N ASN A 73 -0.76 5.75 -3.36
CA ASN A 73 -1.60 4.58 -3.61
C ASN A 73 -2.97 4.89 -4.23
N ASN A 74 -3.08 6.00 -4.98
CA ASN A 74 -4.28 6.36 -5.74
C ASN A 74 -3.97 6.33 -7.23
N SER A 75 -4.92 5.90 -8.05
CA SER A 75 -4.87 6.11 -9.51
C SER A 75 -5.27 7.55 -9.86
N GLY A 76 -4.97 7.99 -11.08
CA GLY A 76 -5.51 9.26 -11.61
C GLY A 76 -7.04 9.33 -11.50
N SER A 77 -7.72 8.24 -11.85
CA SER A 77 -9.18 8.12 -11.74
C SER A 77 -9.70 8.26 -10.30
N ASP A 78 -9.02 7.66 -9.31
CA ASP A 78 -9.37 7.79 -7.89
C ASP A 78 -9.32 9.26 -7.44
N VAL A 79 -8.36 10.02 -7.96
CA VAL A 79 -8.12 11.43 -7.62
C VAL A 79 -9.12 12.33 -8.34
N LEU A 80 -9.42 12.07 -9.62
CA LEU A 80 -10.40 12.82 -10.40
C LEU A 80 -11.83 12.62 -9.87
N GLU A 81 -12.22 11.40 -9.52
CA GLU A 81 -13.49 11.12 -8.86
C GLU A 81 -13.60 11.90 -7.54
N TRP A 82 -12.52 11.92 -6.75
CA TRP A 82 -12.49 12.70 -5.52
C TRP A 82 -12.64 14.21 -5.78
N LEU A 83 -11.99 14.76 -6.80
CA LEU A 83 -12.11 16.17 -7.18
C LEU A 83 -13.54 16.54 -7.60
N GLN A 84 -14.20 15.68 -8.39
CA GLN A 84 -15.59 15.86 -8.82
C GLN A 84 -16.54 15.92 -7.61
N LEU A 85 -16.35 15.04 -6.62
CA LEU A 85 -17.16 15.02 -5.41
C LEU A 85 -16.96 16.26 -4.51
N GLN A 86 -15.79 16.89 -4.56
CA GLN A 86 -15.50 18.10 -3.78
C GLN A 86 -15.89 19.41 -4.51
N ASN A 87 -16.43 19.32 -5.74
CA ASN A 87 -16.78 20.47 -6.58
C ASN A 87 -15.60 21.44 -6.82
N ILE A 88 -14.37 20.91 -6.80
CA ILE A 88 -13.16 21.68 -7.05
C ILE A 88 -13.03 21.85 -8.56
N LYS A 89 -13.08 23.09 -9.04
CA LYS A 89 -12.82 23.40 -10.45
C LYS A 89 -11.33 23.17 -10.70
N ALA A 90 -10.99 22.04 -11.31
CA ALA A 90 -9.63 21.78 -11.76
C ALA A 90 -9.19 22.92 -12.69
N SER A 91 -8.13 23.63 -12.31
CA SER A 91 -7.47 24.55 -13.23
C SER A 91 -7.00 23.75 -14.44
N SER A 92 -6.98 24.36 -15.63
CA SER A 92 -6.56 23.71 -16.89
C SER A 92 -5.08 23.26 -16.90
N GLN A 93 -4.35 23.49 -15.81
CA GLN A 93 -2.93 23.15 -15.61
C GLN A 93 -2.68 22.32 -14.34
N LEU A 94 -3.70 21.62 -13.82
CA LEU A 94 -3.58 20.84 -12.60
C LEU A 94 -2.80 19.54 -12.84
N GLU A 95 -1.63 19.40 -12.22
CA GLU A 95 -0.79 18.19 -12.33
C GLU A 95 -1.16 17.17 -11.24
N LEU A 96 -1.46 15.93 -11.64
CA LEU A 96 -1.71 14.81 -10.73
C LEU A 96 -0.45 13.96 -10.59
N LEU A 97 0.08 13.85 -9.38
CA LEU A 97 1.39 13.26 -9.12
C LEU A 97 1.34 12.18 -8.04
N ASP A 98 2.15 11.13 -8.22
CA ASP A 98 2.42 10.14 -7.19
C ASP A 98 3.34 10.73 -6.11
N VAL A 99 3.19 10.25 -4.87
CA VAL A 99 4.00 10.64 -3.71
C VAL A 99 5.51 10.49 -3.93
N SER A 100 5.94 9.58 -4.82
CA SER A 100 7.34 9.41 -5.21
C SER A 100 7.98 10.71 -5.70
N TRP A 101 7.26 11.54 -6.46
CA TRP A 101 7.78 12.85 -6.90
C TRP A 101 8.09 13.75 -5.72
N LEU A 102 7.17 13.84 -4.76
CA LEU A 102 7.36 14.66 -3.56
C LEU A 102 8.56 14.17 -2.75
N ILE A 103 8.72 12.85 -2.63
CA ILE A 103 9.86 12.25 -1.92
C ILE A 103 11.19 12.57 -2.64
N GLU A 104 11.22 12.50 -3.96
CA GLU A 104 12.40 12.88 -4.76
C GLU A 104 12.74 14.37 -4.59
N CYS A 105 11.74 15.25 -4.63
CA CYS A 105 11.88 16.67 -4.31
C CYS A 105 12.49 16.90 -2.91
N MET A 106 12.02 16.16 -1.89
CA MET A 106 12.56 16.30 -0.53
C MET A 106 14.02 15.83 -0.41
N ARG A 107 14.40 14.78 -1.15
CA ARG A 107 15.78 14.27 -1.21
C ARG A 107 16.72 15.24 -1.93
N ALA A 108 16.28 15.79 -3.06
CA ALA A 108 17.05 16.77 -3.83
C ALA A 108 17.08 18.15 -3.15
N GLY A 109 16.12 18.45 -2.27
CA GLY A 109 15.96 19.74 -1.61
C GLY A 109 15.40 20.84 -2.52
N ASN A 110 15.05 20.49 -3.76
CA ASN A 110 14.50 21.35 -4.81
C ASN A 110 13.45 20.56 -5.63
N PRO A 111 12.51 21.25 -6.32
CA PRO A 111 11.61 20.61 -7.25
C PRO A 111 12.38 19.86 -8.35
N VAL A 112 12.09 18.58 -8.54
CA VAL A 112 12.66 17.78 -9.63
C VAL A 112 11.77 17.85 -10.87
N GLN A 113 12.37 17.68 -12.04
CA GLN A 113 11.62 17.60 -13.30
C GLN A 113 10.60 16.46 -13.23
N MET A 114 9.36 16.76 -13.60
CA MET A 114 8.32 15.75 -13.74
C MET A 114 8.65 14.86 -14.93
N THR A 115 8.54 13.55 -14.71
CA THR A 115 8.81 12.49 -15.69
C THR A 115 7.61 11.56 -15.65
N GLY A 116 7.33 10.80 -16.72
CA GLY A 116 6.13 9.94 -16.80
C GLY A 116 5.89 9.05 -15.57
N LYS A 117 6.95 8.53 -14.92
CA LYS A 117 6.88 7.75 -13.67
C LYS A 117 6.22 8.47 -12.47
N HIS A 118 6.13 9.80 -12.52
CA HIS A 118 5.58 10.63 -11.45
C HIS A 118 4.12 10.98 -11.67
N GLN A 119 3.64 10.93 -12.91
CA GLN A 119 2.30 11.43 -13.24
C GLN A 119 1.25 10.33 -13.03
N LEU A 120 0.16 10.69 -12.36
CA LEU A 120 -1.02 9.87 -12.20
C LEU A 120 -1.97 10.07 -13.40
N VAL A 121 -1.45 10.18 -14.62
CA VAL A 121 -2.31 10.38 -15.80
C VAL A 121 -3.22 9.16 -15.98
N GLU A 122 -4.44 9.45 -16.37
CA GLU A 122 -5.44 8.49 -16.80
C GLU A 122 -4.85 7.48 -17.80
N ILE A 123 -5.04 6.20 -17.48
CA ILE A 123 -5.09 5.12 -18.47
C ILE A 123 -6.36 5.37 -19.30
N ILE A 124 -6.36 6.38 -20.16
CA ILE A 124 -7.39 6.60 -21.17
C ILE A 124 -6.68 6.55 -22.52
N GLU A 125 -6.43 5.32 -22.95
CA GLU A 125 -6.60 4.74 -24.28
C GLU A 125 -5.94 3.35 -24.16
N ASP A 126 -6.76 2.30 -24.26
CA ASP A 126 -6.45 0.86 -24.11
C ASP A 126 -6.43 0.21 -22.71
N GLY A 127 -6.74 0.91 -21.62
CA GLY A 127 -6.98 0.23 -20.32
C GLY A 127 -5.76 -0.52 -19.73
N GLU A 128 -4.60 -0.45 -20.40
CA GLU A 128 -3.37 -1.13 -20.03
C GLU A 128 -2.22 -0.13 -20.05
N SER A 129 -1.52 0.02 -18.91
CA SER A 129 -0.28 0.79 -18.87
C SER A 129 0.81 0.06 -19.64
N SER A 130 1.47 0.74 -20.59
CA SER A 130 2.58 0.19 -21.38
C SER A 130 3.74 -0.31 -20.50
N ASP A 131 4.01 0.38 -19.39
CA ASP A 131 5.00 -0.02 -18.38
C ASP A 131 4.56 -1.28 -17.61
N VAL A 132 3.29 -1.36 -17.23
CA VAL A 132 2.72 -2.57 -16.59
C VAL A 132 2.74 -3.73 -17.56
N ASN A 133 2.38 -3.51 -18.82
CA ASN A 133 2.43 -4.53 -19.88
C ASN A 133 3.85 -5.00 -20.16
N ALA A 134 4.84 -4.11 -20.17
CA ALA A 134 6.23 -4.50 -20.31
C ALA A 134 6.70 -5.40 -19.15
N VAL A 135 6.34 -5.07 -17.90
CA VAL A 135 6.66 -5.90 -16.73
C VAL A 135 5.87 -7.22 -16.74
N LEU A 136 4.59 -7.19 -17.05
CA LEU A 136 3.77 -8.40 -17.16
C LEU A 136 4.26 -9.31 -18.28
N ASN A 137 4.85 -8.74 -19.34
CA ASN A 137 5.44 -9.48 -20.46
C ASN A 137 6.89 -9.92 -20.25
N ASP A 138 7.59 -9.35 -19.27
CA ASP A 138 8.96 -9.73 -18.92
C ASP A 138 9.05 -11.21 -18.49
N GLU A 139 9.89 -11.97 -19.19
CA GLU A 139 10.12 -13.40 -18.97
C GLU A 139 10.62 -13.68 -17.54
N ARG A 140 11.42 -12.77 -16.97
CA ARG A 140 11.92 -12.91 -15.61
C ARG A 140 10.77 -12.75 -14.61
N TYR A 141 9.94 -11.72 -14.75
CA TYR A 141 8.76 -11.52 -13.90
C TYR A 141 7.78 -12.69 -13.99
N LYS A 142 7.42 -13.14 -15.21
CA LYS A 142 6.55 -14.32 -15.43
C LYS A 142 7.08 -15.56 -14.72
N SER A 143 8.36 -15.86 -14.92
CA SER A 143 9.00 -17.03 -14.31
C SER A 143 9.06 -16.93 -12.80
N PHE A 144 9.41 -15.76 -12.26
CA PHE A 144 9.51 -15.58 -10.82
C PHE A 144 8.14 -15.71 -10.16
N LYS A 145 7.12 -15.03 -10.70
CA LYS A 145 5.73 -15.13 -10.23
C LYS A 145 5.23 -16.58 -10.23
N LEU A 146 5.51 -17.32 -11.31
CA LEU A 146 5.16 -18.73 -11.45
C LEU A 146 5.94 -19.64 -10.49
N PHE A 147 7.23 -19.39 -10.26
CA PHE A 147 8.01 -20.24 -9.38
C PHE A 147 7.65 -20.00 -7.91
N THR A 148 7.45 -18.73 -7.53
CA THR A 148 7.09 -18.38 -6.14
C THR A 148 5.66 -18.72 -5.76
N SER A 149 4.80 -19.09 -6.72
CA SER A 149 3.47 -19.63 -6.39
C SER A 149 3.55 -21.02 -5.76
N VAL A 150 4.66 -21.74 -5.92
CA VAL A 150 4.87 -23.04 -5.28
C VAL A 150 5.27 -22.86 -3.83
N PHE A 151 4.50 -23.45 -2.90
CA PHE A 151 4.84 -23.43 -1.48
C PHE A 151 6.26 -23.97 -1.24
N GLY A 152 7.09 -23.17 -0.55
CA GLY A 152 8.49 -23.47 -0.28
C GLY A 152 9.49 -23.00 -1.35
N VAL A 153 9.04 -22.25 -2.36
CA VAL A 153 9.90 -21.59 -3.35
C VAL A 153 9.90 -20.09 -3.12
N GLY A 154 11.04 -19.55 -2.69
CA GLY A 154 11.28 -18.11 -2.57
C GLY A 154 12.21 -17.57 -3.66
N LEU A 155 12.44 -16.26 -3.65
CA LEU A 155 13.21 -15.55 -4.68
C LEU A 155 14.57 -16.18 -5.02
N LYS A 156 15.33 -16.66 -4.03
CA LYS A 156 16.63 -17.31 -4.26
C LYS A 156 16.51 -18.59 -5.09
N THR A 157 15.50 -19.41 -4.80
CA THR A 157 15.23 -20.65 -5.55
C THR A 157 14.73 -20.33 -6.95
N SER A 158 13.83 -19.35 -7.07
CA SER A 158 13.32 -18.88 -8.36
C SER A 158 14.43 -18.36 -9.26
N GLU A 159 15.33 -17.54 -8.72
CA GLU A 159 16.48 -17.02 -9.45
C GLU A 159 17.41 -18.14 -9.93
N ARG A 160 17.71 -19.11 -9.07
CA ARG A 160 18.50 -20.28 -9.44
C ARG A 160 17.85 -21.04 -10.60
N TRP A 161 16.56 -21.35 -10.51
CA TRP A 161 15.86 -22.07 -11.58
C TRP A 161 15.79 -21.26 -12.89
N PHE A 162 15.58 -19.95 -12.80
CA PHE A 162 15.58 -19.07 -13.96
C PHE A 162 16.94 -19.06 -14.67
N ARG A 163 18.04 -18.99 -13.91
CA ARG A 163 19.43 -19.07 -14.43
C ARG A 163 19.76 -20.43 -15.04
N MET A 164 19.12 -21.50 -14.57
CA MET A 164 19.20 -22.84 -15.17
C MET A 164 18.36 -22.97 -16.46
N GLY A 165 17.64 -21.92 -16.87
CA GLY A 165 16.83 -21.92 -18.09
C GLY A 165 15.41 -22.45 -17.91
N PHE A 166 14.97 -22.73 -16.68
CA PHE A 166 13.58 -23.12 -16.46
C PHE A 166 12.64 -21.92 -16.67
N ARG A 167 11.48 -22.20 -17.28
CA ARG A 167 10.35 -21.27 -17.46
C ARG A 167 9.00 -21.85 -17.04
N THR A 168 8.93 -23.16 -16.78
CA THR A 168 7.68 -23.85 -16.46
C THR A 168 7.87 -24.82 -15.29
N LEU A 169 6.81 -24.99 -14.49
CA LEU A 169 6.81 -25.91 -13.35
C LEU A 169 6.93 -27.38 -13.79
N ASN A 170 6.39 -27.74 -14.97
CA ASN A 170 6.49 -29.10 -15.49
C ASN A 170 7.94 -29.51 -15.75
N LYS A 171 8.75 -28.62 -16.35
CA LYS A 171 10.18 -28.89 -16.57
C LYS A 171 10.94 -28.98 -15.26
N ILE A 172 10.61 -28.15 -14.27
CA ILE A 172 11.21 -28.22 -12.93
C ILE A 172 10.86 -29.57 -12.28
N ARG A 173 9.59 -29.96 -12.29
CA ARG A 173 9.08 -31.18 -11.64
C ARG A 173 9.66 -32.46 -12.25
N SER A 174 9.90 -32.50 -13.56
CA SER A 174 10.45 -33.66 -14.26
C SER A 174 11.98 -33.73 -14.28
N ASP A 175 12.68 -32.67 -13.87
CA ASP A 175 14.13 -32.63 -13.86
C ASP A 175 14.71 -33.52 -12.76
N LYS A 176 15.55 -34.49 -13.15
CA LYS A 176 16.16 -35.46 -12.23
C LYS A 176 17.37 -34.93 -11.48
N SER A 177 17.96 -33.81 -11.91
CA SER A 177 19.12 -33.20 -11.27
C SER A 177 18.72 -32.30 -10.09
N LEU A 178 17.49 -31.77 -10.12
CA LEU A 178 16.96 -30.93 -9.06
C LEU A 178 16.64 -31.73 -7.79
N LYS A 179 17.17 -31.24 -6.67
CA LYS A 179 16.80 -31.71 -5.34
C LYS A 179 15.82 -30.73 -4.69
N PHE A 180 14.66 -31.24 -4.30
CA PHE A 180 13.61 -30.47 -3.63
C PHE A 180 13.66 -30.63 -2.12
N THR A 181 13.44 -29.52 -1.41
CA THR A 181 13.20 -29.56 0.04
C THR A 181 11.86 -30.26 0.34
N ARG A 182 11.66 -30.72 1.58
CA ARG A 182 10.36 -31.29 2.01
C ARG A 182 9.20 -30.33 1.74
N MET A 183 9.42 -29.03 1.97
CA MET A 183 8.44 -27.98 1.74
C MET A 183 8.08 -27.85 0.27
N GLN A 184 9.07 -27.86 -0.63
CA GLN A 184 8.86 -27.82 -2.08
C GLN A 184 8.17 -29.07 -2.60
N LYS A 185 8.50 -30.26 -2.07
CA LYS A 185 7.80 -31.51 -2.41
C LYS A 185 6.31 -31.41 -2.07
N ALA A 186 5.96 -30.92 -0.88
CA ALA A 186 4.57 -30.67 -0.51
C ALA A 186 3.92 -29.61 -1.41
N GLY A 187 4.63 -28.51 -1.69
CA GLY A 187 4.14 -27.46 -2.58
C GLY A 187 3.86 -27.93 -4.01
N PHE A 188 4.65 -28.87 -4.54
CA PHE A 188 4.36 -29.47 -5.84
C PHE A 188 3.26 -30.52 -5.80
N LEU A 189 3.12 -31.25 -4.69
CA LEU A 189 2.11 -32.31 -4.52
C LEU A 189 0.71 -31.73 -4.41
N TYR A 190 0.53 -30.65 -3.65
CA TYR A 190 -0.76 -29.99 -3.40
C TYR A 190 -0.90 -28.66 -4.15
N TYR A 191 -0.18 -28.50 -5.28
CA TYR A 191 -0.07 -27.21 -5.96
C TYR A 191 -1.42 -26.61 -6.37
N GLU A 192 -2.28 -27.42 -6.99
CA GLU A 192 -3.58 -26.96 -7.48
C GLU A 192 -4.48 -26.47 -6.33
N ASP A 193 -4.54 -27.22 -5.24
CA ASP A 193 -5.32 -26.87 -4.06
C ASP A 193 -4.79 -25.60 -3.38
N LEU A 194 -3.46 -25.43 -3.32
CA LEU A 194 -2.81 -24.31 -2.64
C LEU A 194 -2.84 -22.99 -3.44
N VAL A 195 -2.94 -23.06 -4.76
CA VAL A 195 -3.10 -21.88 -5.62
C VAL A 195 -4.54 -21.41 -5.68
N SER A 196 -5.51 -22.32 -5.47
CA SER A 196 -6.90 -21.95 -5.33
C SER A 196 -7.12 -21.06 -4.10
N CYS A 197 -7.94 -20.01 -4.25
CA CYS A 197 -8.29 -19.15 -3.13
C CYS A 197 -9.16 -19.91 -2.12
N VAL A 198 -8.77 -19.88 -0.84
CA VAL A 198 -9.60 -20.41 0.25
C VAL A 198 -10.85 -19.54 0.41
N THR A 199 -12.01 -20.17 0.42
CA THR A 199 -13.30 -19.53 0.67
C THR A 199 -13.53 -19.29 2.16
N ARG A 200 -14.49 -18.42 2.49
CA ARG A 200 -14.88 -18.19 3.88
C ARG A 200 -15.44 -19.45 4.55
N ALA A 201 -16.22 -20.23 3.81
CA ALA A 201 -16.77 -21.50 4.31
C ALA A 201 -15.67 -22.51 4.65
N GLU A 202 -14.64 -22.64 3.80
CA GLU A 202 -13.48 -23.49 4.08
C GLU A 202 -12.69 -22.99 5.29
N ALA A 203 -12.48 -21.67 5.41
CA ALA A 203 -11.81 -21.08 6.57
C ALA A 203 -12.58 -21.33 7.88
N GLU A 204 -13.90 -21.27 7.85
CA GLU A 204 -14.77 -21.60 8.99
C GLU A 204 -14.72 -23.10 9.33
N ALA A 205 -14.72 -23.98 8.32
CA ALA A 205 -14.54 -25.42 8.53
C ALA A 205 -13.19 -25.75 9.19
N VAL A 206 -12.09 -25.15 8.71
CA VAL A 206 -10.76 -25.28 9.33
C VAL A 206 -10.75 -24.74 10.76
N SER A 207 -11.44 -23.63 11.02
CA SER A 207 -11.57 -23.06 12.37
C SER A 207 -12.24 -24.02 13.35
N MET A 208 -13.26 -24.76 12.90
CA MET A 208 -13.91 -25.79 13.72
C MET A 208 -12.96 -26.95 14.04
N LEU A 209 -12.24 -27.46 13.04
CA LEU A 209 -11.24 -28.52 13.24
C LEU A 209 -10.16 -28.11 14.25
N VAL A 210 -9.66 -26.88 14.15
CA VAL A 210 -8.66 -26.35 15.10
C VAL A 210 -9.24 -26.21 16.50
N LYS A 211 -10.47 -25.69 16.65
CA LYS A 211 -11.13 -25.56 17.95
C LYS A 211 -11.32 -26.91 18.62
N GLU A 212 -11.86 -27.88 17.90
CA GLU A 212 -12.05 -29.25 18.40
C GLU A 212 -10.73 -29.86 18.88
N ALA A 213 -9.68 -29.75 18.05
CA ALA A 213 -8.36 -30.27 18.41
C ALA A 213 -7.77 -29.56 19.64
N VAL A 214 -7.90 -28.24 19.76
CA VAL A 214 -7.34 -27.47 20.89
C VAL A 214 -8.11 -27.76 22.18
N TRP A 215 -9.45 -27.75 22.13
CA TRP A 215 -10.29 -27.94 23.31
C TRP A 215 -10.23 -29.36 23.87
N ALA A 216 -9.80 -30.34 23.09
CA ALA A 216 -9.46 -31.68 23.59
C ALA A 216 -8.33 -31.67 24.63
N PHE A 217 -7.42 -30.69 24.57
CA PHE A 217 -6.29 -30.56 25.51
C PHE A 217 -6.46 -29.40 26.49
N LEU A 218 -7.12 -28.32 26.07
CA LEU A 218 -7.31 -27.12 26.88
C LEU A 218 -8.73 -26.54 26.67
N PRO A 219 -9.74 -26.99 27.44
CA PRO A 219 -11.14 -26.66 27.21
C PRO A 219 -11.47 -25.16 27.27
N ASN A 220 -10.69 -24.38 28.01
CA ASN A 220 -10.91 -22.95 28.21
C ASN A 220 -10.07 -22.07 27.25
N ALA A 221 -9.43 -22.66 26.23
CA ALA A 221 -8.62 -21.92 25.28
C ALA A 221 -9.47 -21.02 24.38
N LEU A 222 -9.03 -19.78 24.16
CA LEU A 222 -9.63 -18.88 23.16
C LEU A 222 -8.96 -19.12 21.80
N VAL A 223 -9.77 -19.46 20.79
CA VAL A 223 -9.31 -19.64 19.39
C VAL A 223 -10.03 -18.64 18.50
N THR A 224 -9.28 -17.84 17.74
CA THR A 224 -9.83 -16.77 16.88
C THR A 224 -9.16 -16.75 15.52
N ILE A 225 -9.94 -16.61 14.44
CA ILE A 225 -9.43 -16.44 13.07
C ILE A 225 -8.71 -15.09 12.95
N THR A 226 -7.53 -15.09 12.34
CA THR A 226 -6.71 -13.89 12.10
C THR A 226 -6.43 -13.69 10.61
N GLY A 227 -5.46 -12.82 10.25
CA GLY A 227 -5.07 -12.62 8.86
C GLY A 227 -6.12 -11.91 8.00
N GLY A 228 -6.13 -12.20 6.69
CA GLY A 228 -7.05 -11.60 5.72
C GLY A 228 -8.53 -11.80 6.08
N PHE A 229 -8.90 -12.99 6.54
CA PHE A 229 -10.28 -13.33 6.93
C PHE A 229 -10.82 -12.58 8.16
N ARG A 230 -9.95 -11.91 8.93
CA ARG A 230 -10.38 -11.05 10.05
C ARG A 230 -10.79 -9.64 9.59
N ARG A 231 -10.29 -9.17 8.46
CA ARG A 231 -10.60 -7.83 7.91
C ARG A 231 -11.84 -7.91 7.05
#